data_AF-T1HDL2-F1
#
_entry.id   AF-T1HDL2-F1
#
_cell.length_a   1.000
_cell.length_b   1.000
_cell.length_c   1.000
_cell.angle_alpha   90.00
_cell.angle_beta   90.00
_cell.angle_gamma   90.00
#
_symmetry.space_group_name_H-M   'P 1'
#
loop_
_entity.id
_entity.type
_entity.pdbx_description
1 polymer ?
#
loop_
_entity_poly.entity_id
_entity_poly.type
_entity_poly.pdbx_seq_one_letter_code
_entity_poly.pdbx_strand_id
1 'polypeptide(L)'
;MVKSTKVWTVPLGEQVNKTIPPAKLTVAMLISKIFGIFPFNELSELSTFWFVEAIVIRIIELIMVSISFYFCIQLIIQDRVKTLYLLLFVNTCTLFTTNLHLVSFYRNRKKWQIIVYSNKSHYHRKSDIYFYIDLIRIIIQFLINFSLFRLNKHYDFLTIRMCLHYAGFIDSIVINNFCGKLEILTKQMRTIDREIIKAKYFKVIIPTKLKQLAKRQNYLIDLAQNINNIFAIQNLIIYSRSIIGFICVTYEVIRISATLNIQSKQSFTSGVLEVLSYFGNILSTVYFCEQFSEEVENVHQQLFSTINKNLGTDINEEIHLHCVMNRNVKFTAGGCFNLDYALVVSVIGTTITYIVILLQL
;
A
#
# COMPACT_ATOMS: atom_id res chain seq x y z
N MET A 1 -26.72 -40.03 9.64
CA MET A 1 -26.71 -38.78 10.43
C MET A 1 -26.05 -37.67 9.61
N VAL A 2 -26.85 -36.81 8.99
CA VAL A 2 -26.37 -35.65 8.22
C VAL A 2 -25.92 -34.59 9.23
N LYS A 3 -24.60 -34.36 9.34
CA LYS A 3 -24.08 -33.22 10.12
C LYS A 3 -24.64 -31.94 9.51
N SER A 4 -25.49 -31.22 10.25
CA SER A 4 -26.07 -29.97 9.77
C SER A 4 -24.94 -29.02 9.41
N THR A 5 -24.80 -28.71 8.13
CA THR A 5 -23.86 -27.73 7.63
C THR A 5 -24.22 -26.38 8.23
N LYS A 6 -23.36 -25.85 9.10
CA LYS A 6 -23.48 -24.49 9.64
C LYS A 6 -23.64 -23.54 8.45
N VAL A 7 -24.85 -23.03 8.28
CA VAL A 7 -25.16 -21.97 7.33
C VAL A 7 -24.31 -20.77 7.75
N TRP A 8 -23.43 -20.32 6.87
CA TRP A 8 -22.73 -19.05 7.04
C TRP A 8 -23.75 -17.91 6.86
N THR A 9 -24.52 -17.63 7.90
CA THR A 9 -25.10 -16.30 8.07
C THR A 9 -23.93 -15.37 8.36
N VAL A 10 -23.68 -14.40 7.48
CA VAL A 10 -22.79 -13.28 7.79
C VAL A 10 -23.29 -12.71 9.11
N PRO A 11 -22.55 -12.81 10.22
CA PRO A 11 -23.03 -12.33 11.50
C PRO A 11 -23.00 -10.80 11.45
N LEU A 12 -24.09 -10.21 10.99
CA LEU A 12 -24.44 -8.85 11.35
C LEU A 12 -24.93 -8.92 12.80
N GLY A 13 -24.07 -8.53 13.75
CA GLY A 13 -24.53 -8.12 15.08
C GLY A 13 -24.15 -9.03 16.24
N GLU A 14 -24.80 -10.19 16.43
CA GLU A 14 -25.10 -10.57 17.83
C GLU A 14 -24.51 -11.86 18.41
N GLN A 15 -23.84 -12.74 17.64
CA GLN A 15 -23.40 -14.05 18.19
C GLN A 15 -21.90 -14.36 18.20
N VAL A 16 -21.03 -13.36 17.97
CA VAL A 16 -19.56 -13.57 18.00
C VAL A 16 -18.95 -13.17 19.35
N ASN A 17 -19.49 -13.70 20.45
CA ASN A 17 -18.86 -13.60 21.78
C ASN A 17 -18.01 -14.84 22.14
N LYS A 18 -17.73 -15.72 21.17
CA LYS A 18 -16.73 -16.77 21.39
C LYS A 18 -15.35 -16.13 21.38
N THR A 19 -14.62 -16.30 22.47
CA THR A 19 -13.25 -15.83 22.73
C THR A 19 -12.29 -16.32 21.65
N ILE A 20 -12.20 -15.58 20.53
CA ILE A 20 -11.13 -15.75 19.55
C ILE A 20 -9.86 -15.27 20.25
N PRO A 21 -8.81 -16.10 20.37
CA PRO A 21 -7.57 -15.68 21.00
C PRO A 21 -7.03 -14.42 20.29
N PRO A 22 -6.48 -13.44 21.02
CA PRO A 22 -6.00 -12.20 20.44
C PRO A 22 -4.96 -12.53 19.36
N ALA A 23 -5.23 -12.08 18.13
CA ALA A 23 -4.30 -12.25 17.03
C ALA A 23 -3.03 -11.46 17.34
N LYS A 24 -1.87 -12.13 17.35
CA LYS A 24 -0.58 -11.46 17.51
C LYS A 24 -0.41 -10.47 16.36
N LEU A 25 -0.30 -9.18 16.70
CA LEU A 25 0.00 -8.11 15.74
C LEU A 25 1.38 -8.35 15.14
N THR A 26 1.51 -8.16 13.82
CA THR A 26 2.82 -8.18 13.16
C THR A 26 3.64 -6.98 13.63
N VAL A 27 4.98 -7.09 13.60
CA VAL A 27 5.87 -5.97 13.98
C VAL A 27 5.60 -4.75 13.10
N ALA A 28 5.30 -4.94 11.81
CA ALA A 28 4.94 -3.85 10.91
C ALA A 28 3.64 -3.14 11.34
N MET A 29 2.64 -3.87 11.83
CA MET A 29 1.42 -3.27 12.40
C MET A 29 1.69 -2.54 13.72
N LEU A 30 2.57 -3.06 14.57
CA LEU A 30 2.99 -2.38 15.80
C LEU A 30 3.72 -1.06 15.49
N ILE A 31 4.64 -1.07 14.52
CA ILE A 31 5.28 0.14 14.03
C ILE A 31 4.24 1.10 13.48
N SER A 32 3.29 0.61 12.66
CA SER A 32 2.20 1.45 12.15
C SER A 32 1.36 2.11 13.25
N LYS A 33 1.16 1.43 14.39
CA LYS A 33 0.49 1.99 15.57
C LYS A 33 1.30 3.11 16.20
N ILE A 34 2.60 2.88 16.44
CA ILE A 34 3.52 3.85 17.04
C ILE A 34 3.63 5.12 16.20
N PHE A 35 3.55 5.03 14.87
CA PHE A 35 3.58 6.20 13.98
C PHE A 35 2.21 6.84 13.73
N GLY A 36 1.17 6.42 14.48
CA GLY A 36 -0.18 6.97 14.35
C GLY A 36 -0.85 6.66 13.01
N ILE A 37 -0.37 5.68 12.26
CA ILE A 37 -0.91 5.28 10.95
C ILE A 37 -1.98 4.19 11.10
N PHE A 38 -2.07 3.54 12.28
CA PHE A 38 -3.06 2.49 12.52
C PHE A 38 -3.72 2.57 13.92
N PRO A 39 -4.63 3.53 14.17
CA PRO A 39 -5.18 3.80 15.51
C PRO A 39 -6.28 2.83 15.99
N PHE A 40 -6.17 1.53 15.68
CA PHE A 40 -7.16 0.51 16.07
C PHE A 40 -6.71 -0.32 17.27
N ASN A 41 -7.65 -0.57 18.20
CA ASN A 41 -7.45 -1.52 19.29
C ASN A 41 -7.56 -2.98 18.82
N GLU A 42 -7.35 -3.92 19.74
CA GLU A 42 -7.46 -5.35 19.48
C GLU A 42 -8.88 -5.79 19.12
N LEU A 43 -9.90 -4.99 19.43
CA LEU A 43 -11.30 -5.23 19.05
C LEU A 43 -11.63 -4.70 17.65
N SER A 44 -10.64 -4.19 16.90
CA SER A 44 -10.83 -3.53 15.60
C SER A 44 -11.61 -2.22 15.69
N GLU A 45 -11.73 -1.63 16.88
CA GLU A 45 -12.37 -0.34 17.08
C GLU A 45 -11.33 0.78 17.10
N LEU A 46 -11.75 1.97 16.66
CA LEU A 46 -10.92 3.16 16.71
C LEU A 46 -10.66 3.51 18.17
N SER A 47 -9.41 3.39 18.62
CA SER A 47 -9.02 3.71 19.99
C SER A 47 -8.81 5.20 20.13
N THR A 48 -9.49 5.84 21.09
CA THR A 48 -9.30 7.26 21.39
C THR A 48 -7.84 7.56 21.74
N PHE A 49 -7.18 6.70 22.52
CA PHE A 49 -5.77 6.87 22.89
C PHE A 49 -4.86 6.92 21.66
N TRP A 50 -4.91 5.88 20.81
CA TRP A 50 -4.06 5.79 19.61
C TRP A 50 -4.41 6.88 18.58
N PHE A 51 -5.66 7.34 18.55
CA PHE A 51 -6.07 8.43 17.68
C PHE A 51 -5.53 9.79 18.15
N VAL A 52 -5.53 10.05 19.46
CA VAL A 52 -4.89 11.25 20.04
C VAL A 52 -3.38 11.22 19.80
N GLU A 53 -2.74 10.08 20.00
CA GLU A 53 -1.31 9.89 19.69
C GLU A 53 -1.02 10.19 18.21
N ALA A 54 -1.87 9.71 17.30
CA ALA A 54 -1.75 10.03 15.88
C ALA A 54 -1.83 11.54 15.60
N ILE A 55 -2.74 12.27 16.25
CA ILE A 55 -2.83 13.73 16.13
C ILE A 55 -1.55 14.40 16.63
N VAL A 56 -1.03 13.99 17.79
CA VAL A 56 0.22 14.54 18.34
C VAL A 56 1.39 14.32 17.38
N ILE A 57 1.51 13.13 16.79
CA ILE A 57 2.55 12.83 15.79
C ILE A 57 2.42 13.75 14.57
N ARG A 58 1.20 14.01 14.08
CA ARG A 58 0.98 14.94 12.95
C ARG A 58 1.37 16.39 13.29
N ILE A 59 1.18 16.82 14.54
CA ILE A 59 1.66 18.14 15.01
C ILE A 59 3.19 18.18 15.01
N ILE A 60 3.85 17.12 15.49
CA ILE A 60 5.32 17.02 15.45
C ILE A 60 5.83 17.05 14.00
N GLU A 61 5.19 16.31 13.08
CA GLU A 61 5.51 16.35 11.65
C GLU A 61 5.40 17.77 11.08
N LEU A 62 4.32 18.50 11.39
CA LEU A 62 4.13 19.88 10.94
C LEU A 62 5.25 20.80 11.44
N ILE A 63 5.69 20.64 12.70
CA ILE A 63 6.81 21.39 13.25
C ILE A 63 8.11 21.04 12.49
N MET A 64 8.37 19.76 12.24
CA MET A 64 9.55 19.30 11.48
C MET A 64 9.58 19.84 10.04
N VAL A 65 8.43 19.87 9.36
CA VAL A 65 8.27 20.46 8.02
C VAL A 65 8.55 21.96 8.09
N SER A 66 8.06 22.66 9.11
CA SER A 66 8.28 24.10 9.30
C SER A 66 9.76 24.43 9.56
N ILE A 67 10.43 23.63 10.39
CA ILE A 67 11.88 23.74 10.62
C ILE A 67 12.65 23.49 9.33
N SER A 68 12.26 22.46 8.57
CA SER A 68 12.87 22.16 7.26
C SER A 68 12.69 23.33 6.29
N PHE A 69 11.52 23.95 6.28
CA PHE A 69 11.24 25.14 5.45
C PHE A 69 12.11 26.33 5.85
N TYR A 70 12.32 26.56 7.15
CA TYR A 70 13.22 27.61 7.64
C TYR A 70 14.66 27.39 7.16
N PHE A 71 15.22 26.20 7.38
CA PHE A 71 16.57 25.87 6.88
C PHE A 71 16.66 25.94 5.36
N CYS A 72 15.56 25.59 4.68
CA CYS A 72 15.50 25.72 3.25
C CYS A 72 15.68 27.16 2.78
N ILE A 73 14.96 28.11 3.38
CA ILE A 73 15.08 29.53 3.04
C ILE A 73 16.53 30.01 3.25
N GLN A 74 17.18 29.60 4.33
CA GLN A 74 18.59 29.94 4.59
C GLN A 74 19.53 29.41 3.49
N LEU A 75 19.25 28.23 2.93
CA LEU A 75 20.03 27.67 1.82
C LEU A 75 19.74 28.33 0.46
N ILE A 76 18.54 28.89 0.23
CA ILE A 76 18.27 29.69 -0.98
C ILE A 76 19.21 30.88 -1.05
N ILE A 77 19.40 31.57 0.08
CA ILE A 77 20.29 32.72 0.19
C ILE A 77 21.73 32.35 -0.20
N GLN A 78 22.10 31.06 -0.09
CA GLN A 78 23.40 30.50 -0.46
C GLN A 78 23.44 29.86 -1.86
N ASP A 79 22.48 30.19 -2.74
CA ASP A 79 22.44 29.79 -4.15
C ASP A 79 22.27 28.27 -4.42
N ARG A 80 21.66 27.54 -3.47
CA ARG A 80 21.38 26.08 -3.59
C ARG A 80 19.91 25.78 -3.88
N VAL A 81 19.36 26.42 -4.91
CA VAL A 81 17.92 26.51 -5.17
C VAL A 81 17.24 25.17 -5.56
N LYS A 82 17.92 24.28 -6.31
CA LYS A 82 17.27 23.09 -6.92
C LYS A 82 16.90 22.00 -5.90
N THR A 83 17.78 21.68 -4.96
CA THR A 83 17.53 20.67 -3.91
C THR A 83 16.37 21.08 -2.99
N LEU A 84 16.09 22.37 -2.94
CA LEU A 84 15.09 22.96 -2.08
C LEU A 84 13.65 22.60 -2.46
N TYR A 85 13.32 22.80 -3.74
CA TYR A 85 11.96 22.61 -4.22
C TYR A 85 11.53 21.16 -4.08
N LEU A 86 12.44 20.22 -4.38
CA LEU A 86 12.18 18.80 -4.19
C LEU A 86 11.94 18.47 -2.72
N LEU A 87 12.73 19.03 -1.80
CA LEU A 87 12.53 18.79 -0.36
C LEU A 87 11.18 19.30 0.13
N LEU A 88 10.84 20.55 -0.21
CA LEU A 88 9.58 21.15 0.20
C LEU A 88 8.40 20.39 -0.37
N PHE A 89 8.49 19.98 -1.63
CA PHE A 89 7.50 19.13 -2.26
C PHE A 89 7.34 17.80 -1.51
N VAL A 90 8.43 17.07 -1.25
CA VAL A 90 8.40 15.76 -0.57
C VAL A 90 7.79 15.87 0.83
N ASN A 91 8.24 16.84 1.64
CA ASN A 91 7.75 17.06 3.00
C ASN A 91 6.28 17.46 3.03
N THR A 92 5.87 18.34 2.11
CA THR A 92 4.48 18.79 1.98
C THR A 92 3.58 17.63 1.56
N CYS A 93 4.00 16.83 0.57
CA CYS A 93 3.28 15.64 0.15
C CYS A 93 3.12 14.62 1.29
N THR A 94 4.17 14.36 2.08
CA THR A 94 4.06 13.45 3.23
C THR A 94 3.07 13.96 4.26
N LEU A 95 3.14 15.24 4.61
CA LEU A 95 2.18 15.84 5.54
C LEU A 95 0.75 15.72 5.02
N PHE A 96 0.51 15.98 3.73
CA PHE A 96 -0.81 15.79 3.14
C PHE A 96 -1.26 14.34 3.18
N THR A 97 -0.39 13.39 2.81
CA THR A 97 -0.70 11.96 2.85
C THR A 97 -1.09 11.50 4.25
N THR A 98 -0.34 11.89 5.28
CA THR A 98 -0.59 11.46 6.66
C THR A 98 -1.84 12.10 7.25
N ASN A 99 -2.11 13.37 6.94
CA ASN A 99 -3.35 14.05 7.35
C ASN A 99 -4.58 13.48 6.64
N LEU A 100 -4.50 13.24 5.33
CA LEU A 100 -5.59 12.60 4.58
C LEU A 100 -5.90 11.20 5.11
N HIS A 101 -4.86 10.45 5.50
CA HIS A 101 -5.02 9.14 6.11
C HIS A 101 -5.76 9.22 7.47
N LEU A 102 -5.40 10.20 8.31
CA LEU A 102 -6.09 10.45 9.58
C LEU A 102 -7.56 10.84 9.37
N VAL A 103 -7.83 11.75 8.43
CA VAL A 103 -9.19 12.15 8.04
C VAL A 103 -9.98 10.96 7.50
N SER A 104 -9.33 10.08 6.74
CA SER A 104 -9.95 8.85 6.22
C SER A 104 -10.40 7.92 7.34
N PHE A 105 -9.65 7.80 8.44
CA PHE A 105 -10.10 7.02 9.60
C PHE A 105 -11.38 7.56 10.22
N TYR A 106 -11.46 8.88 10.40
CA TYR A 106 -12.63 9.53 10.97
C TYR A 106 -13.85 9.38 10.05
N ARG A 107 -13.70 9.77 8.77
CA ARG A 107 -14.81 9.77 7.79
C ARG A 107 -15.29 8.37 7.46
N ASN A 108 -14.38 7.40 7.32
CA ASN A 108 -14.69 6.04 6.88
C ASN A 108 -14.65 5.01 8.03
N ARG A 109 -14.89 5.44 9.29
CA ARG A 109 -14.76 4.59 10.49
C ARG A 109 -15.37 3.21 10.34
N LYS A 110 -16.64 3.12 9.91
CA LYS A 110 -17.36 1.83 9.76
C LYS A 110 -16.68 0.92 8.73
N LYS A 111 -16.28 1.46 7.58
CA LYS A 111 -15.59 0.70 6.52
C LYS A 111 -14.25 0.18 7.01
N TRP A 112 -13.49 1.02 7.70
CA TRP A 112 -12.23 0.64 8.32
C TRP A 112 -12.40 -0.48 9.36
N GLN A 113 -13.39 -0.40 10.24
CA GLN A 113 -13.67 -1.45 11.21
C GLN A 113 -13.95 -2.79 10.52
N ILE A 114 -14.74 -2.79 9.44
CA ILE A 114 -15.02 -4.00 8.65
C ILE A 114 -13.72 -4.58 8.05
N ILE A 115 -12.88 -3.73 7.44
CA ILE A 115 -11.60 -4.14 6.83
C ILE A 115 -10.64 -4.68 7.88
N VAL A 116 -10.53 -4.04 9.05
CA VAL A 116 -9.63 -4.49 10.12
C VAL A 116 -10.13 -5.79 10.73
N TYR A 117 -11.46 -5.91 10.93
CA TYR A 117 -12.08 -7.12 11.45
C TYR A 117 -11.90 -8.32 10.50
N SER A 118 -12.09 -8.14 9.18
CA SER A 118 -11.91 -9.21 8.20
C SER A 118 -10.48 -9.75 8.12
N ASN A 119 -9.52 -8.99 8.63
CA ASN A 119 -8.09 -9.27 8.52
C ASN A 119 -7.49 -9.97 9.75
N LYS A 120 -8.21 -10.03 10.88
CA LYS A 120 -7.70 -10.59 12.15
C LYS A 120 -7.20 -12.03 12.06
N SER A 121 -7.75 -12.83 11.17
CA SER A 121 -7.44 -14.27 11.07
C SER A 121 -6.26 -14.60 10.16
N HIS A 122 -5.66 -13.62 9.47
CA HIS A 122 -4.68 -13.90 8.42
C HIS A 122 -3.39 -13.10 8.57
N TYR A 123 -2.28 -13.83 8.56
CA TYR A 123 -0.94 -13.26 8.56
C TYR A 123 -0.55 -12.80 7.15
N HIS A 124 0.06 -11.62 7.01
CA HIS A 124 0.64 -11.11 5.76
C HIS A 124 2.16 -11.32 5.80
N ARG A 125 2.71 -12.08 4.85
CA ARG A 125 4.13 -12.46 4.85
C ARG A 125 4.90 -11.71 3.79
N LYS A 126 4.31 -11.50 2.61
CA LYS A 126 5.01 -10.87 1.50
C LYS A 126 5.13 -9.37 1.71
N SER A 127 4.05 -8.69 2.09
CA SER A 127 4.06 -7.25 2.33
C SER A 127 5.04 -6.89 3.47
N ASP A 128 5.05 -7.70 4.53
CA ASP A 128 6.01 -7.57 5.64
C ASP A 128 7.47 -7.68 5.16
N ILE A 129 7.78 -8.61 4.25
CA ILE A 129 9.14 -8.72 3.69
C ILE A 129 9.52 -7.43 2.96
N TYR A 130 8.64 -6.87 2.12
CA TYR A 130 8.90 -5.59 1.45
C TYR A 130 9.13 -4.46 2.47
N PHE A 131 8.31 -4.41 3.52
CA PHE A 131 8.46 -3.43 4.58
C PHE A 131 9.81 -3.55 5.31
N TYR A 132 10.26 -4.77 5.64
CA TYR A 132 11.56 -4.96 6.28
C TYR A 132 12.74 -4.64 5.36
N ILE A 133 12.64 -4.98 4.07
CA ILE A 133 13.65 -4.58 3.07
C ILE A 133 13.77 -3.05 3.04
N ASP A 134 12.64 -2.35 3.03
CA ASP A 134 12.65 -0.89 3.01
C ASP A 134 13.16 -0.29 4.34
N LEU A 135 12.81 -0.89 5.48
CA LEU A 135 13.34 -0.50 6.79
C LEU A 135 14.87 -0.65 6.85
N ILE A 136 15.40 -1.79 6.38
CA ILE A 136 16.86 -2.03 6.32
C ILE A 136 17.51 -0.99 5.41
N ARG A 137 16.92 -0.71 4.25
CA ARG A 137 17.39 0.34 3.33
C ARG A 137 17.46 1.70 4.04
N ILE A 138 16.42 2.10 4.75
CA ILE A 138 16.38 3.38 5.48
C ILE A 138 17.49 3.43 6.55
N ILE A 139 17.74 2.33 7.26
CA ILE A 139 18.81 2.25 8.25
C ILE A 139 20.18 2.40 7.57
N ILE A 140 20.43 1.70 6.46
CA ILE A 140 21.68 1.83 5.68
C ILE A 140 21.85 3.29 5.22
N GLN A 141 20.77 3.88 4.71
CA GLN A 141 20.75 5.24 4.21
C GLN A 141 21.03 6.27 5.31
N PHE A 142 20.49 6.05 6.52
CA PHE A 142 20.80 6.83 7.70
C PHE A 142 22.29 6.75 8.06
N LEU A 143 22.86 5.54 8.09
CA LEU A 143 24.29 5.34 8.37
C LEU A 143 25.19 6.02 7.33
N ILE A 144 24.84 5.96 6.04
CA ILE A 144 25.57 6.64 4.96
C ILE A 144 25.53 8.16 5.19
N ASN A 145 24.35 8.73 5.44
CA ASN A 145 24.20 10.17 5.67
C ASN A 145 24.92 10.66 6.93
N PHE A 146 24.91 9.85 8.00
CA PHE A 146 25.67 10.14 9.21
C PHE A 146 27.19 10.12 8.96
N SER A 147 27.66 9.18 8.14
CA SER A 147 29.08 9.12 7.75
C SER A 147 29.50 10.34 6.92
N LEU A 148 28.65 10.78 5.99
CA LEU A 148 28.83 11.99 5.19
C LEU A 148 28.86 13.25 6.05
N PHE A 149 27.95 13.34 7.03
CA PHE A 149 27.91 14.44 7.98
C PHE A 149 29.22 14.57 8.75
N ARG A 150 29.80 13.45 9.23
CA ARG A 150 31.07 13.47 9.96
C ARG A 150 32.22 14.03 9.13
N LEU A 151 32.20 13.82 7.81
CA LEU A 151 33.23 14.32 6.89
C LEU A 151 33.06 15.81 6.56
N ASN A 152 31.83 16.26 6.31
CA ASN A 152 31.59 17.60 5.75
C ASN A 152 31.17 18.66 6.78
N LYS A 153 30.82 18.27 8.02
CA LYS A 153 30.39 19.17 9.12
C LYS A 153 29.22 20.12 8.79
N HIS A 154 28.43 19.82 7.74
CA HIS A 154 27.25 20.59 7.37
C HIS A 154 25.99 20.04 8.07
N TYR A 155 25.61 20.65 9.18
CA TYR A 155 24.43 20.26 9.97
C TYR A 155 23.11 20.38 9.18
N ASP A 156 22.97 21.43 8.38
CA ASP A 156 21.73 21.71 7.63
C ASP A 156 21.41 20.57 6.64
N PHE A 157 22.44 20.04 5.97
CA PHE A 157 22.29 18.95 5.01
C PHE A 157 21.86 17.64 5.68
N LEU A 158 22.40 17.34 6.87
CA LEU A 158 21.99 16.17 7.63
C LEU A 158 20.51 16.27 8.02
N THR A 159 20.09 17.39 8.61
CA THR A 159 18.69 17.61 9.04
C THR A 159 17.73 17.44 7.87
N ILE A 160 18.06 17.99 6.71
CA ILE A 160 17.27 17.86 5.48
C ILE A 160 17.15 16.39 5.04
N ARG A 161 18.27 15.67 4.99
CA ARG A 161 18.27 14.24 4.62
C ARG A 161 17.48 13.41 5.61
N MET A 162 17.57 13.71 6.91
CA MET A 162 16.77 13.03 7.94
C MET A 162 15.27 13.19 7.73
N CYS A 163 14.82 14.39 7.37
CA CYS A 163 13.41 14.64 7.05
C CYS A 163 12.96 13.87 5.80
N LEU A 164 13.81 13.78 4.77
CA LEU A 164 13.52 12.94 3.59
C LEU A 164 13.40 11.46 3.92
N HIS A 165 14.30 10.91 4.75
CA HIS A 165 14.23 9.49 5.13
C HIS A 165 13.02 9.19 6.00
N TYR A 166 12.67 10.11 6.90
CA TYR A 166 11.43 10.04 7.66
C TYR A 166 10.22 10.03 6.72
N ALA A 167 10.18 10.96 5.76
CA ALA A 167 9.11 11.04 4.76
C ALA A 167 9.04 9.80 3.86
N GLY A 168 10.19 9.19 3.53
CA GLY A 168 10.25 7.90 2.85
C GLY A 168 9.68 6.77 3.70
N PHE A 169 10.05 6.71 4.97
CA PHE A 169 9.61 5.69 5.91
C PHE A 169 8.10 5.69 6.13
N ILE A 170 7.52 6.88 6.32
CA ILE A 170 6.08 7.05 6.51
C ILE A 170 5.31 6.53 5.29
N ASP A 171 5.75 6.86 4.07
CA ASP A 171 5.13 6.35 2.85
C ASP A 171 5.21 4.82 2.80
N SER A 172 6.34 4.22 3.15
CA SER A 172 6.49 2.77 3.20
C SER A 172 5.57 2.10 4.21
N ILE A 173 5.30 2.73 5.35
CA ILE A 173 4.29 2.26 6.31
C ILE A 173 2.89 2.33 5.69
N VAL A 174 2.54 3.41 4.99
CA VAL A 174 1.23 3.58 4.34
C VAL A 174 1.05 2.56 3.21
N ILE A 175 2.05 2.40 2.34
CA ILE A 175 2.09 1.41 1.26
C ILE A 175 1.97 0.00 1.84
N ASN A 176 2.74 -0.35 2.87
CA ASN A 176 2.63 -1.68 3.49
C ASN A 176 1.24 -1.90 4.09
N ASN A 177 0.62 -0.88 4.67
CA ASN A 177 -0.75 -0.97 5.16
C ASN A 177 -1.77 -1.23 4.06
N PHE A 178 -1.60 -0.63 2.88
CA PHE A 178 -2.42 -0.89 1.70
C PHE A 178 -2.18 -2.30 1.15
N CYS A 179 -0.92 -2.62 0.83
CA CYS A 179 -0.48 -3.89 0.26
C CYS A 179 -0.81 -5.09 1.16
N GLY A 180 -0.60 -4.98 2.48
CA GLY A 180 -0.91 -6.03 3.43
C GLY A 180 -2.41 -6.37 3.48
N LYS A 181 -3.29 -5.40 3.27
CA LYS A 181 -4.75 -5.65 3.19
C LYS A 181 -5.10 -6.38 1.90
N LEU A 182 -4.53 -5.97 0.77
CA LEU A 182 -4.71 -6.68 -0.49
C LEU A 182 -4.17 -8.11 -0.40
N GLU A 183 -2.99 -8.33 0.16
CA GLU A 183 -2.43 -9.69 0.35
C GLU A 183 -3.39 -10.61 1.12
N ILE A 184 -4.05 -10.09 2.16
CA ILE A 184 -5.04 -10.85 2.94
C ILE A 184 -6.25 -11.19 2.07
N LEU A 185 -6.80 -10.23 1.34
CA LEU A 185 -7.93 -10.48 0.43
C LEU A 185 -7.55 -11.48 -0.68
N THR A 186 -6.35 -11.40 -1.24
CA THR A 186 -5.82 -12.35 -2.22
C THR A 186 -5.76 -13.77 -1.64
N LYS A 187 -5.30 -13.95 -0.39
CA LYS A 187 -5.30 -15.25 0.29
C LYS A 187 -6.70 -15.81 0.52
N GLN A 188 -7.65 -14.95 0.87
CA GLN A 188 -9.04 -15.34 1.02
C GLN A 188 -9.66 -15.73 -0.33
N MET A 189 -9.34 -15.02 -1.40
CA MET A 189 -9.77 -15.34 -2.77
C MET A 189 -9.25 -16.71 -3.22
N ARG A 190 -7.96 -17.02 -3.00
CA ARG A 190 -7.37 -18.35 -3.23
C ARG A 190 -8.04 -19.46 -2.42
N THR A 191 -8.54 -19.14 -1.24
CA THR A 191 -9.28 -20.12 -0.43
C THR A 191 -10.63 -20.44 -1.09
N ILE A 192 -11.32 -19.42 -1.62
CA ILE A 192 -12.54 -19.60 -2.41
C ILE A 192 -12.26 -20.45 -3.64
N ASP A 193 -11.18 -20.15 -4.39
CA ASP A 193 -10.77 -20.93 -5.57
C ASP A 193 -10.64 -22.43 -5.25
N ARG A 194 -9.88 -22.77 -4.20
CA ARG A 194 -9.71 -24.16 -3.74
C ARG A 194 -11.03 -24.81 -3.32
N GLU A 195 -11.93 -24.05 -2.68
CA GLU A 195 -13.26 -24.54 -2.31
C GLU A 195 -14.13 -24.82 -3.54
N ILE A 196 -14.05 -24.00 -4.60
CA ILE A 196 -14.72 -24.23 -5.89
C ILE A 196 -14.17 -25.50 -6.55
N ILE A 197 -12.85 -25.66 -6.62
CA ILE A 197 -12.21 -26.85 -7.17
C ILE A 197 -12.67 -28.11 -6.43
N LYS A 198 -12.75 -28.08 -5.10
CA LYS A 198 -13.27 -29.21 -4.30
C LYS A 198 -14.76 -29.47 -4.57
N ALA A 199 -15.56 -28.42 -4.73
CA ALA A 199 -16.99 -28.54 -5.02
C ALA A 199 -17.28 -29.22 -6.37
N LYS A 200 -16.37 -29.10 -7.36
CA LYS A 200 -16.48 -29.81 -8.66
C LYS A 200 -16.64 -31.33 -8.51
N TYR A 201 -16.15 -31.94 -7.42
CA TYR A 201 -16.19 -33.38 -7.22
C TYR A 201 -17.50 -33.89 -6.57
N PHE A 202 -18.36 -33.02 -6.01
CA PHE A 202 -19.53 -33.44 -5.22
C PHE A 202 -20.86 -32.99 -5.84
N LYS A 203 -21.39 -33.74 -6.84
CA LYS A 203 -22.59 -33.40 -7.63
C LYS A 203 -23.83 -32.92 -6.86
N VAL A 204 -24.11 -33.47 -5.67
CA VAL A 204 -25.40 -33.28 -4.98
C VAL A 204 -25.46 -31.99 -4.13
N ILE A 205 -24.33 -31.40 -3.73
CA ILE A 205 -24.28 -30.24 -2.80
C ILE A 205 -23.92 -28.92 -3.54
N ILE A 206 -23.84 -28.97 -4.86
CA ILE A 206 -23.24 -27.92 -5.69
C ILE A 206 -23.97 -26.56 -5.63
N PRO A 207 -25.30 -26.46 -5.82
CA PRO A 207 -25.93 -25.16 -6.07
C PRO A 207 -25.82 -24.21 -4.87
N THR A 208 -26.14 -24.70 -3.67
CA THR A 208 -26.14 -23.89 -2.44
C THR A 208 -24.74 -23.48 -2.04
N LYS A 209 -23.75 -24.38 -2.16
CA LYS A 209 -22.36 -24.08 -1.84
C LYS A 209 -21.75 -23.10 -2.84
N LEU A 210 -22.01 -23.25 -4.14
CA LEU A 210 -21.55 -22.30 -5.16
C LEU A 210 -22.17 -20.92 -4.95
N LYS A 211 -23.47 -20.83 -4.62
CA LYS A 211 -24.12 -19.56 -4.27
C LYS A 211 -23.43 -18.88 -3.09
N GLN A 212 -23.06 -19.63 -2.05
CA GLN A 212 -22.31 -19.09 -0.91
C GLN A 212 -20.91 -18.60 -1.30
N LEU A 213 -20.19 -19.34 -2.15
CA LEU A 213 -18.86 -18.97 -2.63
C LEU A 213 -18.91 -17.70 -3.49
N ALA A 214 -19.89 -17.59 -4.39
CA ALA A 214 -20.16 -16.40 -5.20
C ALA A 214 -20.44 -15.17 -4.33
N LYS A 215 -21.31 -15.31 -3.31
CA LYS A 215 -21.58 -14.23 -2.34
C LYS A 215 -20.33 -13.80 -1.58
N ARG A 216 -19.49 -14.77 -1.17
CA ARG A 216 -18.22 -14.48 -0.49
C ARG A 216 -17.21 -13.78 -1.41
N GLN A 217 -17.11 -14.19 -2.68
CA GLN A 217 -16.28 -13.51 -3.68
C GLN A 217 -16.72 -12.05 -3.86
N ASN A 218 -18.02 -11.82 -4.07
CA ASN A 218 -18.59 -10.47 -4.20
C ASN A 218 -18.29 -9.59 -2.99
N TYR A 219 -18.41 -10.15 -1.78
CA TYR A 219 -18.04 -9.44 -0.56
C TYR A 219 -16.55 -9.05 -0.52
N LEU A 220 -15.63 -9.92 -0.93
CA LEU A 220 -14.20 -9.59 -0.99
C LEU A 220 -13.89 -8.50 -2.04
N ILE A 221 -14.59 -8.53 -3.17
CA ILE A 221 -14.53 -7.50 -4.22
C ILE A 221 -14.99 -6.15 -3.64
N ASP A 222 -16.10 -6.12 -2.90
CA ASP A 222 -16.61 -4.90 -2.26
C ASP A 222 -15.61 -4.36 -1.21
N LEU A 223 -14.95 -5.24 -0.45
CA LEU A 223 -13.88 -4.84 0.47
C LEU A 223 -12.68 -4.25 -0.26
N ALA A 224 -12.24 -4.87 -1.36
CA ALA A 224 -11.14 -4.36 -2.17
C ALA A 224 -11.46 -2.98 -2.75
N GLN A 225 -12.68 -2.77 -3.25
CA GLN A 225 -13.15 -1.47 -3.73
C GLN A 225 -13.18 -0.43 -2.59
N ASN A 226 -13.61 -0.82 -1.39
CA ASN A 226 -13.56 0.07 -0.23
C ASN A 226 -12.12 0.45 0.16
N ILE A 227 -11.18 -0.50 0.12
CA ILE A 227 -9.75 -0.23 0.35
C ILE A 227 -9.24 0.75 -0.71
N ASN A 228 -9.53 0.50 -1.99
CA ASN A 228 -9.13 1.39 -3.09
C ASN A 228 -9.65 2.82 -2.85
N ASN A 229 -10.94 2.97 -2.55
CA ASN A 229 -11.55 4.29 -2.30
C ASN A 229 -10.95 5.01 -1.08
N ILE A 230 -10.59 4.26 -0.03
CA ILE A 230 -10.00 4.80 1.20
C ILE A 230 -8.58 5.33 0.98
N PHE A 231 -7.81 4.68 0.10
CA PHE A 231 -6.41 4.99 -0.19
C PHE A 231 -6.21 5.73 -1.52
N ALA A 232 -7.27 5.99 -2.29
CA ALA A 232 -7.16 6.51 -3.66
C ALA A 232 -6.34 7.80 -3.75
N ILE A 233 -6.64 8.78 -2.88
CA ILE A 233 -5.95 10.08 -2.89
C ILE A 233 -4.53 9.95 -2.31
N GLN A 234 -4.34 9.14 -1.27
CA GLN A 234 -3.01 8.87 -0.70
C GLN A 234 -2.11 8.20 -1.74
N ASN A 235 -2.61 7.20 -2.44
CA ASN A 235 -1.90 6.55 -3.54
C ASN A 235 -1.57 7.56 -4.64
N LEU A 236 -2.49 8.47 -5.00
CA LEU A 236 -2.17 9.53 -5.97
C LEU A 236 -0.98 10.37 -5.53
N ILE A 237 -0.95 10.85 -4.28
CA ILE A 237 0.15 11.68 -3.77
C ILE A 237 1.46 10.88 -3.72
N ILE A 238 1.42 9.65 -3.18
CA ILE A 238 2.59 8.76 -3.08
C ILE A 238 3.17 8.47 -4.46
N TYR A 239 2.34 8.20 -5.46
CA TYR A 239 2.80 7.94 -6.83
C TYR A 239 3.34 9.19 -7.50
N SER A 240 2.65 10.33 -7.42
CA SER A 240 3.17 11.60 -7.96
C SER A 240 4.54 11.92 -7.37
N ARG A 241 4.69 11.75 -6.04
CA ARG A 241 5.96 11.92 -5.35
C ARG A 241 7.01 10.93 -5.82
N SER A 242 6.65 9.65 -5.95
CA SER A 242 7.60 8.60 -6.32
C SER A 242 8.06 8.74 -7.77
N ILE A 243 7.18 9.15 -8.70
CA ILE A 243 7.54 9.39 -10.10
C ILE A 243 8.48 10.58 -10.21
N ILE A 244 8.13 11.72 -9.59
CA ILE A 244 8.99 12.92 -9.60
C ILE A 244 10.34 12.61 -8.95
N GLY A 245 10.33 11.95 -7.79
CA GLY A 245 11.54 11.52 -7.09
C GLY A 245 12.40 10.57 -7.93
N PHE A 246 11.78 9.58 -8.57
CA PHE A 246 12.46 8.64 -9.46
C PHE A 246 13.16 9.35 -10.62
N ILE A 247 12.47 10.26 -11.32
CA ILE A 247 13.04 11.04 -12.44
C ILE A 247 14.20 11.91 -11.96
N CYS A 248 13.97 12.72 -10.92
CA CYS A 248 14.97 13.66 -10.41
C CYS A 248 16.22 12.95 -9.89
N VAL A 249 16.06 11.90 -9.07
CA VAL A 249 17.21 11.21 -8.48
C VAL A 249 17.93 10.37 -9.54
N THR A 250 17.24 9.77 -10.52
CA THR A 250 17.90 9.03 -11.60
C THR A 250 18.78 9.96 -12.44
N TYR A 251 18.28 11.15 -12.80
CA TYR A 251 19.10 12.17 -13.48
C TYR A 251 20.34 12.54 -12.66
N GLU A 252 20.17 12.81 -11.35
CA GLU A 252 21.29 13.15 -10.47
C GLU A 252 22.31 12.01 -10.37
N VAL A 253 21.88 10.76 -10.26
CA VAL A 253 22.76 9.57 -10.26
C VAL A 253 23.58 9.50 -11.55
N ILE A 254 22.94 9.70 -12.71
CA ILE A 254 23.64 9.70 -14.01
C ILE A 254 24.65 10.84 -14.07
N ARG A 255 24.25 12.06 -13.70
CA ARG A 255 25.14 13.23 -13.69
C ARG A 255 26.35 13.01 -12.78
N ILE A 256 26.13 12.51 -11.57
CA ILE A 256 27.19 12.20 -10.60
C ILE A 256 28.10 11.11 -11.16
N SER A 257 27.56 10.08 -11.82
CA SER A 257 28.35 8.99 -12.40
C SER A 257 29.33 9.46 -13.49
N ALA A 258 29.00 10.55 -14.20
CA ALA A 258 29.88 11.17 -15.18
C ALA A 258 31.05 11.94 -14.53
N THR A 259 30.95 12.30 -13.24
CA THR A 259 31.99 13.03 -12.51
C THR A 259 32.84 12.07 -11.66
N LEU A 260 34.12 11.90 -11.97
CA LEU A 260 35.01 10.90 -11.33
C LEU A 260 35.52 11.28 -9.91
N ASN A 261 34.73 11.98 -9.07
CA ASN A 261 35.19 12.43 -7.75
C ASN A 261 34.87 11.43 -6.61
N ILE A 262 35.69 11.32 -5.55
CA ILE A 262 35.42 10.40 -4.42
C ILE A 262 34.16 10.80 -3.64
N GLN A 263 33.93 12.09 -3.40
CA GLN A 263 32.67 12.57 -2.77
C GLN A 263 31.43 12.25 -3.63
N SER A 264 31.62 12.11 -4.94
CA SER A 264 30.58 11.68 -5.87
C SER A 264 30.17 10.23 -5.60
N LYS A 265 31.08 9.34 -5.16
CA LYS A 265 30.79 7.91 -4.94
C LYS A 265 29.78 7.66 -3.83
N GLN A 266 29.92 8.34 -2.68
CA GLN A 266 28.96 8.18 -1.57
C GLN A 266 27.58 8.76 -1.94
N SER A 267 27.56 9.91 -2.60
CA SER A 267 26.33 10.53 -3.12
C SER A 267 25.65 9.65 -4.17
N PHE A 268 26.44 8.97 -5.01
CA PHE A 268 25.97 7.99 -5.99
C PHE A 268 25.29 6.79 -5.31
N THR A 269 25.94 6.15 -4.32
CA THR A 269 25.33 5.02 -3.60
C THR A 269 24.02 5.40 -2.92
N SER A 270 23.97 6.55 -2.27
CA SER A 270 22.74 7.11 -1.70
C SER A 270 21.65 7.31 -2.76
N GLY A 271 22.00 7.91 -3.90
CA GLY A 271 21.07 8.14 -5.00
C GLY A 271 20.52 6.83 -5.58
N VAL A 272 21.35 5.80 -5.77
CA VAL A 272 20.89 4.49 -6.25
C VAL A 272 19.89 3.86 -5.29
N LEU A 273 20.12 3.93 -3.97
CA LEU A 273 19.17 3.41 -2.98
C LEU A 273 17.84 4.18 -2.98
N GLU A 274 17.88 5.50 -3.20
CA GLU A 274 16.68 6.33 -3.37
C GLU A 274 15.91 5.98 -4.64
N VAL A 275 16.59 5.77 -5.78
CA VAL A 275 15.98 5.30 -7.04
C VAL A 275 15.27 3.96 -6.84
N LEU A 276 15.94 2.99 -6.22
CA LEU A 276 15.37 1.68 -5.93
C LEU A 276 14.14 1.76 -5.02
N SER A 277 14.12 2.71 -4.09
CA SER A 277 12.97 2.94 -3.20
C SER A 277 11.77 3.50 -3.95
N TYR A 278 11.95 4.57 -4.72
CA TYR A 278 10.84 5.15 -5.47
C TYR A 278 10.25 4.15 -6.46
N PHE A 279 11.11 3.39 -7.14
CA PHE A 279 10.65 2.33 -8.04
C PHE A 279 10.00 1.17 -7.28
N GLY A 280 10.56 0.75 -6.14
CA GLY A 280 10.01 -0.30 -5.29
C GLY A 280 8.63 0.03 -4.72
N ASN A 281 8.39 1.29 -4.36
CA ASN A 281 7.08 1.77 -3.90
C ASN A 281 6.00 1.63 -4.98
N ILE A 282 6.33 2.02 -6.21
CA ILE A 282 5.46 1.89 -7.38
C ILE A 282 5.22 0.39 -7.67
N LEU A 283 6.30 -0.39 -7.78
CA LEU A 283 6.24 -1.80 -8.17
C LEU A 283 5.49 -2.66 -7.16
N SER A 284 5.75 -2.48 -5.86
CA SER A 284 5.09 -3.26 -4.81
C SER A 284 3.57 -3.03 -4.82
N THR A 285 3.14 -1.78 -4.92
CA THR A 285 1.71 -1.44 -4.95
C THR A 285 1.02 -2.01 -6.20
N VAL A 286 1.63 -1.88 -7.38
CA VAL A 286 1.13 -2.50 -8.63
C VAL A 286 1.06 -4.01 -8.50
N TYR A 287 2.12 -4.65 -7.99
CA TYR A 287 2.19 -6.10 -7.83
C TYR A 287 1.02 -6.64 -7.00
N PHE A 288 0.70 -6.03 -5.85
CA PHE A 288 -0.40 -6.50 -5.00
C PHE A 288 -1.78 -6.21 -5.60
N CYS A 289 -1.94 -5.11 -6.35
CA CYS A 289 -3.18 -4.80 -7.08
C CYS A 289 -3.43 -5.85 -8.17
N GLU A 290 -2.44 -6.11 -9.02
CA GLU A 290 -2.48 -7.09 -10.10
C GLU A 290 -2.72 -8.50 -9.56
N GLN A 291 -1.99 -8.90 -8.52
CA GLN A 291 -2.14 -10.21 -7.92
C GLN A 291 -3.56 -10.42 -7.35
N PHE A 292 -4.21 -9.39 -6.81
CA PHE A 292 -5.61 -9.52 -6.39
C PHE A 292 -6.57 -9.61 -7.58
N SER A 293 -6.38 -8.77 -8.60
CA SER A 293 -7.22 -8.75 -9.80
C SER A 293 -7.16 -10.08 -10.57
N GLU A 294 -5.97 -10.65 -10.74
CA GLU A 294 -5.76 -11.97 -11.37
C GLU A 294 -6.49 -13.08 -10.60
N GLU A 295 -6.45 -13.07 -9.28
CA GLU A 295 -7.14 -14.08 -8.46
C GLU A 295 -8.67 -13.92 -8.50
N VAL A 296 -9.18 -12.70 -8.62
CA VAL A 296 -10.62 -12.45 -8.85
C VAL A 296 -11.06 -13.05 -10.18
N GLU A 297 -10.29 -12.82 -11.25
CA GLU A 297 -10.57 -13.35 -12.58
C GLU A 297 -10.51 -14.88 -12.59
N ASN A 298 -9.47 -15.47 -11.99
CA ASN A 298 -9.33 -16.93 -11.88
C ASN A 298 -10.53 -17.55 -11.14
N VAL A 299 -10.94 -17.00 -10.00
CA VAL A 299 -12.11 -17.48 -9.25
C VAL A 299 -13.39 -17.33 -10.08
N HIS A 300 -13.55 -16.21 -10.79
CA HIS A 300 -14.71 -15.99 -11.65
C HIS A 300 -14.80 -17.04 -12.78
N GLN A 301 -13.70 -17.27 -13.51
CA GLN A 301 -13.62 -18.29 -14.55
C GLN A 301 -13.87 -19.72 -14.01
N GLN A 302 -13.32 -20.03 -12.83
CA GLN A 302 -13.53 -21.30 -12.13
C GLN A 302 -15.00 -21.49 -11.73
N LEU A 303 -15.62 -20.45 -11.18
CA LEU A 303 -17.01 -20.46 -10.76
C LEU A 303 -17.94 -20.66 -11.97
N PHE A 304 -17.75 -19.85 -13.01
CA PHE A 304 -18.53 -19.92 -14.25
C PHE A 304 -18.43 -21.30 -14.92
N SER A 305 -17.21 -21.82 -15.10
CA SER A 305 -16.99 -23.14 -15.68
C SER A 305 -17.61 -24.27 -14.84
N THR A 306 -17.63 -24.15 -13.51
CA THR A 306 -18.24 -25.15 -12.62
C THR A 306 -19.76 -25.15 -12.74
N ILE A 307 -20.37 -23.98 -12.88
CA ILE A 307 -21.82 -23.82 -12.99
C ILE A 307 -22.32 -24.40 -14.29
N ASN A 308 -21.70 -24.01 -15.41
CA ASN A 308 -22.11 -24.46 -16.75
C ASN A 308 -21.98 -25.99 -16.92
N LYS A 309 -21.00 -26.62 -16.25
CA LYS A 309 -20.82 -28.08 -16.34
C LYS A 309 -21.79 -28.88 -15.48
N ASN A 310 -22.25 -28.35 -14.35
CA ASN A 310 -22.95 -29.15 -13.33
C ASN A 310 -24.45 -28.85 -13.21
N LEU A 311 -24.92 -27.66 -13.58
CA LEU A 311 -26.29 -27.23 -13.30
C LEU A 311 -27.26 -27.37 -14.49
N GLY A 312 -26.78 -27.69 -15.70
CA GLY A 312 -27.65 -27.88 -16.87
C GLY A 312 -28.50 -26.63 -17.19
N THR A 313 -29.69 -26.81 -17.78
CA THR A 313 -30.65 -25.73 -18.07
C THR A 313 -31.53 -25.33 -16.89
N ASP A 314 -31.61 -26.14 -15.83
CA ASP A 314 -32.45 -25.90 -14.63
C ASP A 314 -31.78 -25.00 -13.57
N ILE A 315 -30.94 -24.06 -14.02
CA ILE A 315 -30.23 -23.18 -13.09
C ILE A 315 -31.21 -22.17 -12.50
N ASN A 316 -31.19 -22.05 -11.18
CA ASN A 316 -31.79 -20.91 -10.48
C ASN A 316 -31.18 -19.61 -11.05
N GLU A 317 -31.99 -18.82 -11.76
CA GLU A 317 -31.59 -17.59 -12.48
C GLU A 317 -30.76 -16.64 -11.60
N GLU A 318 -31.02 -16.61 -10.29
CA GLU A 318 -30.29 -15.79 -9.32
C GLU A 318 -28.80 -16.19 -9.22
N ILE A 319 -28.50 -17.51 -9.23
CA ILE A 319 -27.12 -18.01 -9.18
C ILE A 319 -26.43 -17.70 -10.50
N HIS A 320 -27.13 -17.91 -11.61
CA HIS A 320 -26.61 -17.59 -12.93
C HIS A 320 -26.27 -16.10 -13.03
N LEU A 321 -27.16 -15.21 -12.61
CA LEU A 321 -26.92 -13.76 -12.60
C LEU A 321 -25.68 -13.39 -11.77
N HIS A 322 -25.56 -13.89 -10.54
CA HIS A 322 -24.40 -13.61 -9.69
C HIS A 322 -23.07 -14.08 -10.27
N CYS A 323 -23.09 -15.10 -11.13
CA CYS A 323 -21.89 -15.69 -11.72
C CYS A 323 -21.59 -15.17 -13.13
N VAL A 324 -22.60 -14.66 -13.84
CA VAL A 324 -22.45 -14.01 -15.15
C VAL A 324 -21.99 -12.57 -14.99
N MET A 325 -22.34 -11.89 -13.89
CA MET A 325 -21.83 -10.55 -13.62
C MET A 325 -20.33 -10.61 -13.31
N ASN A 326 -19.51 -10.48 -14.35
CA ASN A 326 -18.07 -10.36 -14.22
C ASN A 326 -17.72 -9.04 -13.53
N ARG A 327 -17.50 -9.11 -12.20
CA ARG A 327 -17.11 -7.97 -11.38
C ARG A 327 -15.60 -7.88 -11.33
N ASN A 328 -15.02 -7.08 -12.21
CA ASN A 328 -13.61 -6.74 -12.15
C ASN A 328 -13.36 -5.59 -11.18
N VAL A 329 -12.30 -5.69 -10.37
CA VAL A 329 -11.81 -4.59 -9.53
C VAL A 329 -10.72 -3.87 -10.31
N LYS A 330 -10.91 -2.58 -10.56
CA LYS A 330 -9.86 -1.70 -11.08
C LYS A 330 -9.36 -0.83 -9.94
N PHE A 331 -8.11 -1.03 -9.54
CA PHE A 331 -7.44 -0.16 -8.57
C PHE A 331 -6.97 1.10 -9.27
N THR A 332 -7.20 2.25 -8.65
CA THR A 332 -6.89 3.55 -9.26
C THR A 332 -6.31 4.49 -8.22
N ALA A 333 -5.36 5.32 -8.65
CA ALA A 333 -4.87 6.45 -7.85
C ALA A 333 -5.77 7.66 -8.11
N GLY A 334 -6.70 7.94 -7.19
CA GLY A 334 -7.59 9.10 -7.27
C GLY A 334 -8.50 9.15 -8.51
N GLY A 335 -8.67 8.03 -9.22
CA GLY A 335 -9.36 7.98 -10.52
C GLY A 335 -8.53 8.52 -11.69
N CYS A 336 -7.28 8.95 -11.48
CA CYS A 336 -6.42 9.51 -12.54
C CYS A 336 -5.81 8.42 -13.43
N PHE A 337 -5.28 7.35 -12.82
CA PHE A 337 -4.67 6.23 -13.55
C PHE A 337 -4.89 4.91 -12.81
N ASN A 338 -4.84 3.81 -13.55
CA ASN A 338 -4.96 2.45 -13.03
C ASN A 338 -3.63 2.02 -12.37
N LEU A 339 -3.72 1.24 -11.31
CA LEU A 339 -2.56 0.65 -10.62
C LEU A 339 -2.26 -0.74 -11.21
N ASP A 340 -1.84 -0.76 -12.48
CA ASP A 340 -1.54 -1.95 -13.27
C ASP A 340 -0.08 -1.94 -13.79
N TYR A 341 0.36 -3.02 -14.43
CA TYR A 341 1.73 -3.07 -14.99
C TYR A 341 1.95 -2.06 -16.12
N ALA A 342 0.91 -1.59 -16.80
CA ALA A 342 1.03 -0.57 -17.83
C ALA A 342 1.52 0.77 -17.26
N LEU A 343 1.12 1.11 -16.02
CA LEU A 343 1.66 2.25 -15.29
C LEU A 343 3.17 2.15 -15.10
N VAL A 344 3.69 0.98 -14.70
CA VAL A 344 5.14 0.78 -14.49
C VAL A 344 5.92 1.01 -15.79
N VAL A 345 5.44 0.44 -16.89
CA VAL A 345 6.04 0.63 -18.22
C VAL A 345 6.01 2.10 -18.63
N SER A 346 4.89 2.81 -18.39
CA SER A 346 4.75 4.23 -18.68
C SER A 346 5.74 5.09 -17.86
N VAL A 347 5.92 4.81 -16.56
CA VAL A 347 6.87 5.53 -15.71
C VAL A 347 8.31 5.31 -16.19
N ILE A 348 8.69 4.08 -16.54
CA ILE A 348 10.03 3.77 -17.07
C ILE A 348 10.26 4.51 -18.39
N GLY A 349 9.32 4.41 -19.34
CA GLY A 349 9.40 5.07 -20.64
C GLY A 349 9.54 6.59 -20.50
N THR A 350 8.67 7.21 -19.70
CA THR A 350 8.70 8.67 -19.44
C THR A 350 10.01 9.10 -18.82
N THR A 351 10.53 8.33 -17.86
CA THR A 351 11.80 8.63 -17.19
C THR A 351 12.96 8.57 -18.16
N ILE A 352 13.04 7.52 -18.99
CA ILE A 352 14.07 7.40 -20.03
C ILE A 352 14.00 8.57 -21.00
N THR A 353 12.82 8.88 -21.53
CA THR A 353 12.63 10.00 -22.48
C THR A 353 13.07 11.33 -21.86
N TYR A 354 12.67 11.61 -20.62
CA TYR A 354 13.04 12.85 -19.95
C TYR A 354 14.54 12.95 -19.65
N ILE A 355 15.16 11.84 -19.22
CA ILE A 355 16.60 11.78 -18.99
C ILE A 355 17.38 12.03 -20.29
N VAL A 356 16.97 11.42 -21.41
CA VAL A 356 17.63 11.64 -22.71
C VAL A 356 17.55 13.11 -23.11
N ILE A 357 16.39 13.74 -22.96
CA ILE A 357 16.23 15.18 -23.24
C ILE A 357 17.15 16.00 -22.33
N LEU A 358 17.19 15.72 -21.04
CA LEU A 358 18.04 16.45 -20.08
C LEU A 358 19.54 16.23 -20.27
N LEU A 359 19.96 15.14 -20.91
CA LEU A 359 21.36 14.89 -21.25
C LEU A 359 21.79 15.61 -22.55
N GLN A 360 20.82 15.95 -23.40
CA GLN A 360 21.05 16.67 -24.66
C GLN A 360 21.03 18.19 -24.50
N LEU A 361 20.34 18.69 -23.47
CA LEU A 361 20.34 20.10 -23.04
C LEU A 361 21.56 20.39 -22.16
#